data_AF-A0A7Y2XJA3-F1
#
_entry.id   AF-A0A7Y2XJA3-F1
#
_cell.length_a   1.000
_cell.length_b   1.000
_cell.length_c   1.000
_cell.angle_alpha   90.00
_cell.angle_beta   90.00
_cell.angle_gamma   90.00
#
_symmetry.space_group_name_H-M   'P 1'
#
loop_
_entity.id
_entity.type
_entity.pdbx_description
1 polymer ?
#
loop_
_entity_poly.entity_id
_entity_poly.type
_entity_poly.pdbx_seq_one_letter_code
_entity_poly.pdbx_strand_id
1 'polypeptide(L)'
;MFMSSADVFRTRQAIGDLRSLIRRTPEETRLRMIAGFPSSAGNGDDVLDRIIADGVRFRHPEDFEVHTSVLLAAAMPDDDFPVFVLATALVLTDILQADDPPDTLFWNWNAFHAQYALADPPLRAALMNGFRVAELAGRIELDPPVKLADCLTVSRDGVLSELDGSGERALIAAILSEVDAKEAGVLWSRADTVSGPAVTGFRYLCERPEGLVPGDPSSAALIPWG
;
A
#
# COMPACT_ATOMS: atom_id res chain seq x y z
N MET A 1 20.42 2.71 -8.14
CA MET A 1 19.64 3.85 -8.68
C MET A 1 19.32 4.77 -7.50
N PHE A 2 19.54 6.08 -7.60
CA PHE A 2 19.22 6.99 -6.50
C PHE A 2 17.71 7.24 -6.49
N MET A 3 17.02 6.85 -5.41
CA MET A 3 15.61 7.19 -5.22
C MET A 3 15.48 8.71 -5.10
N SER A 4 14.57 9.30 -5.87
CA SER A 4 14.27 10.72 -5.69
C SER A 4 13.61 10.95 -4.33
N SER A 5 13.59 12.19 -3.85
CA SER A 5 12.84 12.56 -2.64
C SER A 5 11.36 12.15 -2.74
N ALA A 6 10.79 12.16 -3.93
CA ALA A 6 9.42 11.67 -4.19
C ALA A 6 9.28 10.19 -3.89
N ASP A 7 10.22 9.39 -4.38
CA ASP A 7 10.17 7.94 -4.27
C ASP A 7 10.31 7.50 -2.82
N VAL A 8 11.14 8.19 -2.02
CA VAL A 8 11.27 7.95 -0.58
C VAL A 8 9.94 8.16 0.13
N PHE A 9 9.29 9.30 -0.09
CA PHE A 9 8.00 9.59 0.55
C PHE A 9 6.92 8.60 0.12
N ARG A 10 6.80 8.33 -1.18
CA ARG A 10 5.80 7.38 -1.74
C ARG A 10 6.03 5.96 -1.24
N THR A 11 7.28 5.54 -1.08
CA THR A 11 7.60 4.22 -0.50
C THR A 11 7.13 4.13 0.95
N ARG A 12 7.43 5.15 1.75
CA ARG A 12 6.93 5.20 3.15
C ARG A 12 5.41 5.23 3.19
N GLN A 13 4.76 5.96 2.29
CA GLN A 13 3.30 6.03 2.20
C GLN A 13 2.70 4.68 1.82
N ALA A 14 3.21 4.01 0.78
CA ALA A 14 2.73 2.69 0.35
C ALA A 14 2.88 1.63 1.46
N ILE A 15 4.03 1.60 2.15
CA ILE A 15 4.23 0.72 3.32
C ILE A 15 3.23 1.06 4.44
N GLY A 16 2.99 2.34 4.70
CA GLY A 16 2.01 2.80 5.70
C GLY A 16 0.59 2.32 5.38
N ASP A 17 0.20 2.39 4.11
CA ASP A 17 -1.13 2.00 3.63
C ASP A 17 -1.33 0.49 3.74
N LEU A 18 -0.36 -0.30 3.25
CA LEU A 18 -0.39 -1.76 3.37
C LEU A 18 -0.42 -2.22 4.83
N ARG A 19 0.37 -1.58 5.71
CA ARG A 19 0.32 -1.89 7.16
C ARG A 19 -1.04 -1.54 7.79
N SER A 20 -1.65 -0.44 7.36
CA SER A 20 -2.98 -0.06 7.84
C SER A 20 -4.03 -1.09 7.40
N LEU A 21 -3.95 -1.56 6.15
CA LEU A 21 -4.75 -2.67 5.61
C LEU A 21 -4.61 -3.94 6.44
N ILE A 22 -3.38 -4.38 6.65
CA ILE A 22 -3.05 -5.61 7.38
C ILE A 22 -3.62 -5.55 8.81
N ARG A 23 -3.47 -4.42 9.51
CA ARG A 23 -3.99 -4.24 10.88
C ARG A 23 -5.51 -4.17 10.97
N ARG A 24 -6.18 -3.65 9.94
CA ARG A 24 -7.64 -3.56 9.88
C ARG A 24 -8.30 -4.84 9.38
N THR A 25 -7.52 -5.80 8.91
CA THR A 25 -8.06 -7.07 8.40
C THR A 25 -8.70 -7.86 9.54
N PRO A 26 -9.93 -8.40 9.37
CA PRO A 26 -10.60 -9.15 10.42
C PRO A 26 -9.77 -10.32 10.93
N GLU A 27 -9.81 -10.54 12.25
CA GLU A 27 -9.08 -11.64 12.90
C GLU A 27 -9.40 -12.99 12.26
N GLU A 28 -10.67 -13.25 11.94
CA GLU A 28 -11.09 -14.47 11.25
C GLU A 28 -10.35 -14.69 9.92
N THR A 29 -10.10 -13.63 9.15
CA THR A 29 -9.35 -13.74 7.88
C THR A 29 -7.88 -14.11 8.14
N ARG A 30 -7.27 -13.53 9.18
CA ARG A 30 -5.91 -13.89 9.60
C ARG A 30 -5.83 -15.35 10.05
N LEU A 31 -6.79 -15.78 10.87
CA LEU A 31 -6.88 -17.16 11.35
C LEU A 31 -7.11 -18.15 10.20
N ARG A 32 -7.97 -17.85 9.22
CA ARG A 32 -8.16 -18.71 8.05
C ARG A 32 -6.90 -18.83 7.19
N MET A 33 -6.17 -17.73 6.99
CA MET A 33 -4.87 -17.77 6.31
C MET A 33 -3.93 -18.77 6.99
N ILE A 34 -3.94 -18.82 8.33
CA ILE A 34 -3.08 -19.72 9.11
C ILE A 34 -3.67 -21.09 9.48
N ALA A 35 -4.94 -21.34 9.18
CA ALA A 35 -5.61 -22.59 9.54
C ALA A 35 -5.21 -23.78 8.67
N GLY A 36 -4.75 -23.54 7.44
CA GLY A 36 -4.31 -24.58 6.50
C GLY A 36 -2.94 -25.18 6.82
N PHE A 37 -2.31 -24.79 7.92
CA PHE A 37 -0.93 -25.12 8.24
C PHE A 37 -0.77 -26.48 8.90
N PRO A 38 0.27 -27.26 8.54
CA PRO A 38 0.67 -28.41 9.33
C PRO A 38 1.09 -27.92 10.74
N SER A 39 0.50 -28.53 11.76
CA SER A 39 0.63 -28.18 13.18
C SER A 39 2.03 -28.45 13.79
N SER A 40 3.09 -28.51 12.99
CA SER A 40 4.46 -28.82 13.45
C SER A 40 5.07 -27.76 14.35
N ALA A 41 4.74 -26.47 14.17
CA ALA A 41 5.28 -25.37 15.00
C ALA A 41 4.32 -24.84 16.07
N GLY A 42 3.05 -25.22 16.04
CA GLY A 42 2.09 -24.99 17.12
C GLY A 42 2.06 -23.57 17.69
N ASN A 43 2.08 -22.50 16.88
CA ASN A 43 1.64 -21.15 17.27
C ASN A 43 1.61 -20.14 16.10
N GLY A 44 1.01 -20.49 14.95
CA GLY A 44 1.05 -19.63 13.76
C GLY A 44 0.45 -18.23 13.97
N ASP A 45 -0.50 -18.10 14.90
CA ASP A 45 -1.17 -16.84 15.22
C ASP A 45 -0.23 -15.87 15.95
N ASP A 46 0.41 -16.33 17.03
CA ASP A 46 1.38 -15.51 17.76
C ASP A 46 2.58 -15.11 16.88
N VAL A 47 3.01 -16.00 15.97
CA VAL A 47 4.08 -15.68 15.00
C VAL A 47 3.62 -14.60 14.02
N LEU A 48 2.41 -14.73 13.47
CA LEU A 48 1.86 -13.72 12.56
C LEU A 48 1.67 -12.37 13.27
N ASP A 49 1.14 -12.37 14.49
CA ASP A 49 0.98 -11.17 15.30
C ASP A 49 2.34 -10.52 15.62
N ARG A 50 3.38 -11.31 15.93
CA ARG A 50 4.75 -10.80 16.07
C ARG A 50 5.25 -10.16 14.77
N ILE A 51 5.07 -10.83 13.63
CA ILE A 51 5.49 -10.30 12.32
C ILE A 51 4.80 -8.97 12.05
N ILE A 52 3.49 -8.85 12.30
CA ILE A 52 2.73 -7.61 12.12
C ILE A 52 3.23 -6.51 13.07
N ALA A 53 3.54 -6.86 14.31
CA ALA A 53 4.08 -5.94 15.31
C ALA A 53 5.49 -5.43 14.94
N ASP A 54 6.35 -6.27 14.35
CA ASP A 54 7.69 -5.92 13.83
C ASP A 54 7.65 -5.24 12.44
N GLY A 55 6.48 -4.74 12.03
CA GLY A 55 6.35 -3.99 10.80
C GLY A 55 6.35 -4.86 9.54
N VAL A 56 5.92 -6.11 9.66
CA VAL A 56 5.71 -7.06 8.55
C VAL A 56 7.02 -7.40 7.87
N ARG A 57 7.90 -8.07 8.63
CA ARG A 57 9.19 -8.59 8.14
C ARG A 57 9.34 -10.06 8.52
N PHE A 58 9.68 -10.90 7.55
CA PHE A 58 9.94 -12.33 7.76
C PHE A 58 11.46 -12.53 7.94
N ARG A 59 11.96 -12.47 9.17
CA ARG A 59 13.41 -12.44 9.49
C ARG A 59 13.88 -13.56 10.38
N HIS A 60 12.97 -14.15 11.14
CA HIS A 60 13.30 -15.17 12.12
C HIS A 60 13.11 -16.57 11.53
N PRO A 61 13.90 -17.57 11.94
CA PRO A 61 13.72 -18.95 11.47
C PRO A 61 12.30 -19.50 11.67
N GLU A 62 11.64 -19.09 12.76
CA GLU A 62 10.25 -19.43 13.09
C GLU A 62 9.22 -18.76 12.15
N ASP A 63 9.60 -17.71 11.41
CA ASP A 63 8.73 -17.09 10.40
C ASP A 63 8.57 -17.98 9.17
N PHE A 64 9.45 -18.97 8.96
CA PHE A 64 9.54 -19.71 7.69
C PHE A 64 8.22 -20.40 7.31
N GLU A 65 7.57 -21.06 8.26
CA GLU A 65 6.29 -21.72 8.00
C GLU A 65 5.22 -20.66 7.66
N VAL A 66 5.11 -19.59 8.44
CA VAL A 66 4.14 -18.50 8.21
C VAL A 66 4.36 -17.83 6.87
N HIS A 67 5.61 -17.55 6.52
CA HIS A 67 5.99 -16.98 5.23
C HIS A 67 5.59 -17.90 4.08
N THR A 68 5.82 -19.22 4.21
CA THR A 68 5.47 -20.19 3.16
C THR A 68 3.98 -20.17 2.84
N SER A 69 3.13 -20.14 3.86
CA SER A 69 1.69 -20.13 3.59
C SER A 69 1.16 -18.75 3.21
N VAL A 70 1.81 -17.66 3.65
CA VAL A 70 1.54 -16.33 3.09
C VAL A 70 1.82 -16.33 1.59
N LEU A 71 2.93 -16.91 1.14
CA LEU A 71 3.22 -17.05 -0.29
C LEU A 71 2.20 -17.93 -1.02
N LEU A 72 1.77 -19.03 -0.41
CA LEU A 72 0.74 -19.91 -0.97
C LEU A 72 -0.61 -19.20 -1.08
N ALA A 73 -1.06 -18.53 -0.01
CA ALA A 73 -2.30 -17.76 0.02
C ALA A 73 -2.29 -16.61 -1.02
N ALA A 74 -1.15 -15.94 -1.19
CA ALA A 74 -0.96 -14.91 -2.21
C ALA A 74 -0.99 -15.46 -3.65
N ALA A 75 -1.03 -16.78 -3.84
CA ALA A 75 -1.12 -17.45 -5.12
C ALA A 75 -2.47 -18.17 -5.36
N MET A 76 -3.46 -18.00 -4.47
CA MET A 76 -4.76 -18.68 -4.54
C MET A 76 -5.94 -17.69 -4.44
N PRO A 77 -6.15 -16.79 -5.43
CA PRO A 77 -7.23 -15.80 -5.37
C PRO A 77 -8.65 -16.39 -5.34
N ASP A 78 -8.83 -17.60 -5.89
CA ASP A 78 -10.15 -18.24 -6.02
C ASP A 78 -10.57 -19.02 -4.76
N ASP A 79 -9.65 -19.28 -3.82
CA ASP A 79 -9.93 -20.07 -2.61
C ASP A 79 -10.56 -19.19 -1.51
N ASP A 80 -9.88 -18.11 -1.13
CA ASP A 80 -10.38 -17.10 -0.19
C ASP A 80 -9.80 -15.72 -0.59
N PHE A 81 -10.60 -14.91 -1.28
CA PHE A 81 -10.15 -13.63 -1.82
C PHE A 81 -9.67 -12.63 -0.73
N PRO A 82 -10.38 -12.45 0.41
CA PRO A 82 -9.84 -11.68 1.54
C PRO A 82 -8.47 -12.17 2.04
N VAL A 83 -8.28 -13.48 2.16
CA VAL A 83 -6.98 -14.07 2.56
C VAL A 83 -5.90 -13.79 1.50
N PHE A 84 -6.23 -13.93 0.22
CA PHE A 84 -5.33 -13.59 -0.88
C PHE A 84 -4.88 -12.12 -0.86
N VAL A 85 -5.80 -11.19 -0.62
CA VAL A 85 -5.51 -9.76 -0.49
C VAL A 85 -4.59 -9.48 0.71
N LEU A 86 -4.90 -10.04 1.88
CA LEU A 86 -4.06 -9.92 3.08
C LEU A 86 -2.66 -10.47 2.83
N ALA A 87 -2.57 -11.69 2.30
CA ALA A 87 -1.32 -12.37 2.03
C ALA A 87 -0.45 -11.58 1.04
N THR A 88 -1.04 -11.08 -0.05
CA THR A 88 -0.34 -10.21 -1.00
C THR A 88 0.17 -8.93 -0.31
N ALA A 89 -0.64 -8.29 0.53
CA ALA A 89 -0.22 -7.11 1.28
C ALA A 89 0.96 -7.40 2.23
N LEU A 90 0.99 -8.56 2.88
CA LEU A 90 2.11 -8.99 3.73
C LEU A 90 3.40 -9.15 2.91
N VAL A 91 3.34 -9.88 1.79
CA VAL A 91 4.52 -10.09 0.92
C VAL A 91 5.04 -8.77 0.36
N LEU A 92 4.14 -7.93 -0.14
CA LEU A 92 4.50 -6.65 -0.75
C LEU A 92 5.11 -5.68 0.28
N THR A 93 4.61 -5.70 1.52
CA THR A 93 5.18 -4.90 2.62
C THR A 93 6.59 -5.35 2.98
N ASP A 94 6.85 -6.66 3.02
CA ASP A 94 8.21 -7.18 3.26
C ASP A 94 9.14 -6.84 2.09
N ILE A 95 8.70 -7.06 0.84
CA ILE A 95 9.47 -6.75 -0.36
C ILE A 95 9.87 -5.28 -0.43
N LEU A 96 9.00 -4.33 -0.08
CA LEU A 96 9.30 -2.89 -0.09
C LEU A 96 10.32 -2.46 0.98
N GLN A 97 10.58 -3.31 1.96
CA GLN A 97 11.50 -3.05 3.05
C GLN A 97 12.79 -3.89 2.98
N ALA A 98 12.83 -4.94 2.18
CA ALA A 98 14.00 -5.80 2.04
C ALA A 98 15.15 -5.07 1.33
N ASP A 99 16.40 -5.35 1.72
CA ASP A 99 17.57 -4.84 1.00
C ASP A 99 17.76 -5.59 -0.33
N ASP A 100 17.46 -6.89 -0.33
CA ASP A 100 17.49 -7.78 -1.50
C ASP A 100 16.21 -8.63 -1.50
N PRO A 101 15.09 -8.10 -2.07
CA PRO A 101 13.83 -8.82 -2.08
C PRO A 101 13.87 -10.01 -3.05
N PRO A 102 13.29 -11.15 -2.68
CA PRO A 102 13.12 -12.25 -3.63
C PRO A 102 12.07 -11.88 -4.69
N ASP A 103 12.30 -12.28 -5.94
CA ASP A 103 11.38 -12.02 -7.06
C ASP A 103 10.20 -13.00 -7.09
N THR A 104 9.44 -13.04 -5.99
CA THR A 104 8.30 -13.96 -5.84
C THR A 104 7.02 -13.38 -6.41
N LEU A 105 6.86 -12.05 -6.40
CA LEU A 105 5.63 -11.40 -6.82
C LEU A 105 5.50 -11.16 -8.32
N PHE A 106 6.58 -11.24 -9.11
CA PHE A 106 6.51 -11.16 -10.57
C PHE A 106 5.51 -12.19 -11.14
N TRP A 107 5.65 -13.44 -10.72
CA TRP A 107 4.77 -14.53 -11.17
C TRP A 107 3.33 -14.33 -10.72
N ASN A 108 3.12 -13.88 -9.48
CA ASN A 108 1.79 -13.60 -8.95
C ASN A 108 1.14 -12.43 -9.70
N TRP A 109 1.88 -11.38 -10.03
CA TRP A 109 1.37 -10.27 -10.82
C TRP A 109 0.90 -10.72 -12.21
N ASN A 110 1.77 -11.42 -12.95
CA ASN A 110 1.44 -11.88 -14.30
C ASN A 110 0.20 -12.77 -14.33
N ALA A 111 0.04 -13.62 -13.31
CA ALA A 111 -1.11 -14.51 -13.18
C ALA A 111 -2.39 -13.81 -12.67
N PHE A 112 -2.26 -12.86 -11.74
CA PHE A 112 -3.38 -12.40 -10.89
C PHE A 112 -3.64 -10.89 -10.90
N HIS A 113 -3.00 -10.10 -11.76
CA HIS A 113 -3.20 -8.65 -11.81
C HIS A 113 -4.67 -8.23 -11.97
N ALA A 114 -5.47 -9.01 -12.72
CA ALA A 114 -6.90 -8.77 -12.90
C ALA A 114 -7.69 -8.96 -11.59
N GLN A 115 -7.28 -9.91 -10.75
CA GLN A 115 -7.91 -10.22 -9.46
C GLN A 115 -7.61 -9.12 -8.45
N TYR A 116 -6.40 -8.55 -8.43
CA TYR A 116 -6.10 -7.40 -7.57
C TYR A 116 -7.02 -6.19 -7.88
N ALA A 117 -7.43 -6.02 -9.15
CA ALA A 117 -8.33 -4.95 -9.55
C ALA A 117 -9.79 -5.14 -9.05
N LEU A 118 -10.16 -6.35 -8.63
CA LEU A 118 -11.49 -6.63 -8.07
C LEU A 118 -11.65 -6.20 -6.61
N ALA A 119 -10.54 -5.89 -5.92
CA ALA A 119 -10.60 -5.44 -4.54
C ALA A 119 -11.31 -4.08 -4.41
N ASP A 120 -11.88 -3.83 -3.22
CA ASP A 120 -12.52 -2.55 -2.91
C ASP A 120 -11.54 -1.39 -3.12
N PRO A 121 -12.01 -0.18 -3.53
CA PRO A 121 -11.12 0.90 -3.96
C PRO A 121 -9.95 1.23 -3.03
N PRO A 122 -10.12 1.30 -1.69
CA PRO A 122 -8.98 1.53 -0.80
C PRO A 122 -7.97 0.37 -0.83
N LEU A 123 -8.45 -0.87 -0.75
CA LEU A 123 -7.59 -2.07 -0.76
C LEU A 123 -6.83 -2.18 -2.08
N ARG A 124 -7.54 -1.98 -3.19
CA ARG A 124 -6.96 -1.94 -4.54
C ARG A 124 -5.91 -0.84 -4.63
N ALA A 125 -6.21 0.39 -4.23
CA ALA A 125 -5.26 1.48 -4.29
C ALA A 125 -3.99 1.20 -3.46
N ALA A 126 -4.12 0.61 -2.27
CA ALA A 126 -2.98 0.23 -1.45
C ALA A 126 -2.10 -0.84 -2.13
N LEU A 127 -2.71 -1.90 -2.68
CA LEU A 127 -1.99 -2.95 -3.41
C LEU A 127 -1.31 -2.39 -4.67
N MET A 128 -2.06 -1.66 -5.51
CA MET A 128 -1.57 -1.12 -6.78
C MET A 128 -0.46 -0.09 -6.59
N ASN A 129 -0.57 0.78 -5.57
CA ASN A 129 0.54 1.66 -5.22
C ASN A 129 1.75 0.89 -4.69
N GLY A 130 1.54 -0.16 -3.89
CA GLY A 130 2.64 -1.02 -3.44
C GLY A 130 3.39 -1.66 -4.61
N PHE A 131 2.66 -2.23 -5.58
CA PHE A 131 3.27 -2.83 -6.78
C PHE A 131 4.00 -1.77 -7.61
N ARG A 132 3.36 -0.63 -7.88
CA ARG A 132 3.99 0.47 -8.63
C ARG A 132 5.27 0.96 -7.97
N VAL A 133 5.27 1.11 -6.64
CA VAL A 133 6.47 1.52 -5.90
C VAL A 133 7.55 0.44 -5.96
N ALA A 134 7.18 -0.84 -5.85
CA ALA A 134 8.13 -1.94 -5.96
C ALA A 134 8.77 -1.99 -7.36
N GLU A 135 8.00 -1.76 -8.42
CA GLU A 135 8.48 -1.64 -9.80
C GLU A 135 9.43 -0.45 -9.97
N LEU A 136 9.04 0.74 -9.51
CA LEU A 136 9.89 1.94 -9.57
C LEU A 136 11.20 1.78 -8.79
N ALA A 137 11.20 0.98 -7.73
CA ALA A 137 12.38 0.63 -6.96
C ALA A 137 13.22 -0.50 -7.61
N GLY A 138 12.79 -1.06 -8.75
CA GLY A 138 13.45 -2.15 -9.46
C GLY A 138 13.39 -3.49 -8.72
N ARG A 139 12.39 -3.67 -7.85
CA ARG A 139 12.24 -4.87 -7.01
C ARG A 139 11.39 -5.96 -7.65
N ILE A 140 10.51 -5.57 -8.56
CA ILE A 140 9.59 -6.45 -9.30
C ILE A 140 9.46 -5.87 -10.71
N GLU A 141 9.34 -6.70 -11.73
CA GLU A 141 8.93 -6.29 -13.08
C GLU A 141 7.42 -6.51 -13.24
N LEU A 142 6.68 -5.57 -13.84
CA LEU A 142 5.23 -5.70 -13.99
C LEU A 142 4.85 -5.75 -15.47
N ASP A 143 4.35 -6.90 -15.92
CA ASP A 143 3.80 -7.07 -17.27
C ASP A 143 2.39 -7.73 -17.21
N PRO A 144 1.30 -6.97 -17.44
CA PRO A 144 1.27 -5.58 -17.88
C PRO A 144 1.60 -4.58 -16.77
N PRO A 145 1.97 -3.33 -17.09
CA PRO A 145 2.20 -2.29 -16.09
C PRO A 145 0.92 -1.94 -15.33
N VAL A 146 1.06 -1.43 -14.10
CA VAL A 146 -0.07 -0.97 -13.29
C VAL A 146 -0.83 0.15 -14.00
N LYS A 147 -2.16 0.03 -14.07
CA LYS A 147 -3.01 1.13 -14.54
C LYS A 147 -3.11 2.19 -13.45
N LEU A 148 -2.74 3.41 -13.78
CA LEU A 148 -2.72 4.53 -12.83
C LEU A 148 -4.08 4.81 -12.19
N ALA A 149 -5.18 4.55 -12.91
CA ALA A 149 -6.53 4.68 -12.36
C ALA A 149 -6.79 3.72 -11.18
N ASP A 150 -6.17 2.54 -11.18
CA ASP A 150 -6.31 1.54 -10.12
C ASP A 150 -5.47 1.90 -8.89
N CYS A 151 -4.50 2.82 -9.02
CA CYS A 151 -3.76 3.40 -7.89
C CYS A 151 -4.56 4.48 -7.14
N LEU A 152 -5.69 4.94 -7.67
CA LEU A 152 -6.48 6.00 -7.05
C LEU A 152 -7.56 5.40 -6.15
N THR A 153 -7.65 5.90 -4.92
CA THR A 153 -8.72 5.53 -3.99
C THR A 153 -10.06 6.14 -4.45
N VAL A 154 -10.02 7.38 -4.96
CA VAL A 154 -11.20 8.15 -5.41
C VAL A 154 -10.87 8.88 -6.72
N SER A 155 -11.87 9.06 -7.58
CA SER A 155 -11.72 9.87 -8.79
C SER A 155 -11.55 11.35 -8.46
N ARG A 156 -10.97 12.13 -9.40
CA ARG A 156 -10.85 13.59 -9.26
C ARG A 156 -12.16 14.26 -8.91
N ASP A 157 -13.23 13.94 -9.62
CA ASP A 157 -14.55 14.55 -9.42
C ASP A 157 -15.13 14.18 -8.05
N GLY A 158 -14.91 12.93 -7.60
CA GLY A 158 -15.30 12.51 -6.25
C GLY A 158 -14.58 13.30 -5.17
N VAL A 159 -13.27 13.49 -5.32
CA VAL A 159 -12.45 14.30 -4.39
C VAL A 159 -12.93 15.75 -4.37
N LEU A 160 -13.18 16.34 -5.53
CA LEU A 160 -13.68 17.72 -5.62
C LEU A 160 -15.07 17.87 -5.00
N SER A 161 -15.94 16.88 -5.16
CA SER A 161 -17.26 16.86 -4.52
C SER A 161 -17.16 16.77 -2.99
N GLU A 162 -16.19 16.02 -2.46
CA GLU A 162 -15.98 15.89 -1.01
C GLU A 162 -15.36 17.17 -0.41
N LEU A 163 -14.50 17.85 -1.16
CA LEU A 163 -13.90 19.11 -0.76
C LEU A 163 -14.86 20.31 -0.87
N ASP A 164 -15.95 20.20 -1.60
CA ASP A 164 -16.89 21.32 -1.75
C ASP A 164 -17.48 21.73 -0.39
N GLY A 165 -17.49 23.04 -0.11
CA GLY A 165 -17.90 23.58 1.17
C GLY A 165 -16.97 23.32 2.38
N SER A 166 -15.88 22.55 2.22
CA SER A 166 -14.93 22.23 3.32
C SER A 166 -14.06 23.42 3.77
N GLY A 167 -13.92 24.45 2.93
CA GLY A 167 -13.02 25.58 3.15
C GLY A 167 -11.61 25.39 2.59
N GLU A 168 -11.28 24.22 2.05
CA GLU A 168 -9.94 23.83 1.55
C GLU A 168 -9.60 24.40 0.16
N ARG A 169 -9.79 25.72 -0.02
CA ARG A 169 -9.68 26.40 -1.33
C ARG A 169 -8.32 26.19 -2.02
N ALA A 170 -7.24 26.20 -1.24
CA ALA A 170 -5.90 26.01 -1.78
C ALA A 170 -5.69 24.59 -2.34
N LEU A 171 -6.24 23.58 -1.66
CA LEU A 171 -6.18 22.19 -2.08
C LEU A 171 -7.04 21.94 -3.32
N ILE A 172 -8.26 22.50 -3.36
CA ILE A 172 -9.12 22.45 -4.55
C ILE A 172 -8.41 23.07 -5.76
N ALA A 173 -7.81 24.26 -5.60
CA ALA A 173 -7.09 24.94 -6.67
C ALA A 173 -5.88 24.11 -7.16
N ALA A 174 -5.16 23.46 -6.25
CA ALA A 174 -4.04 22.59 -6.57
C ALA A 174 -4.47 21.35 -7.38
N ILE A 175 -5.58 20.73 -7.00
CA ILE A 175 -6.17 19.60 -7.71
C ILE A 175 -6.63 20.02 -9.11
N LEU A 176 -7.31 21.17 -9.21
CA LEU A 176 -7.83 21.69 -10.47
C LEU A 176 -6.73 22.08 -11.46
N SER A 177 -5.64 22.66 -10.94
CA SER A 177 -4.52 23.14 -11.76
C SER A 177 -3.48 22.07 -12.05
N GLU A 178 -3.69 20.84 -11.57
CA GLU A 178 -2.75 19.72 -11.71
C GLU A 178 -1.32 20.11 -11.31
N VAL A 179 -1.20 20.77 -10.15
CA VAL A 179 0.10 21.27 -9.66
C VAL A 179 1.13 20.15 -9.58
N ASP A 180 2.39 20.54 -9.71
CA ASP A 180 3.49 19.59 -9.63
C ASP A 180 3.70 19.04 -8.21
N ALA A 181 4.55 18.02 -8.18
CA ALA A 181 4.95 17.28 -7.02
C ALA A 181 5.44 18.16 -5.85
N LYS A 182 6.21 19.20 -6.17
CA LYS A 182 6.85 20.09 -5.19
C LYS A 182 5.83 21.05 -4.60
N GLU A 183 4.96 21.62 -5.42
CA GLU A 183 3.89 22.51 -4.97
C GLU A 183 2.89 21.76 -4.08
N ALA A 184 2.49 20.55 -4.46
CA ALA A 184 1.67 19.67 -3.62
C ALA A 184 2.35 19.37 -2.27
N GLY A 185 3.67 19.14 -2.28
CA GLY A 185 4.44 18.88 -1.07
C GLY A 185 4.53 20.06 -0.10
N VAL A 186 4.56 21.28 -0.62
CA VAL A 186 4.51 22.51 0.19
C VAL A 186 3.15 22.64 0.88
N LEU A 187 2.04 22.29 0.21
CA LEU A 187 0.71 22.31 0.82
C LEU A 187 0.60 21.31 1.97
N TRP A 188 1.06 20.08 1.77
CA TRP A 188 1.05 19.05 2.81
C TRP A 188 1.92 19.42 4.01
N SER A 189 3.12 19.96 3.77
CA SER A 189 4.04 20.33 4.84
C SER A 189 3.52 21.48 5.72
N ARG A 190 2.47 22.20 5.29
CA ARG A 190 1.83 23.29 6.03
C ARG A 190 0.52 22.89 6.70
N ALA A 191 0.05 21.67 6.49
CA ALA A 191 -1.19 21.18 7.08
C ALA A 191 -0.94 20.80 8.56
N ASP A 192 -1.12 21.76 9.47
CA ASP A 192 -0.95 21.53 10.91
C ASP A 192 -2.04 20.60 11.48
N THR A 193 -3.26 20.70 10.96
CA THR A 193 -4.38 19.78 11.21
C THR A 193 -5.11 19.51 9.90
N VAL A 194 -5.48 18.24 9.68
CA VAL A 194 -6.14 17.81 8.44
C VAL A 194 -7.57 17.40 8.76
N SER A 195 -8.54 18.09 8.16
CA SER A 195 -9.93 17.66 8.17
C SER A 195 -10.10 16.37 7.35
N GLY A 196 -11.18 15.61 7.57
CA GLY A 196 -11.48 14.41 6.78
C GLY A 196 -11.42 14.66 5.26
N PRO A 197 -12.15 15.65 4.73
CA PRO A 197 -12.11 16.00 3.31
C PRO A 197 -10.70 16.36 2.81
N ALA A 198 -9.92 17.09 3.60
CA ALA A 198 -8.55 17.45 3.24
C ALA A 198 -7.64 16.23 3.12
N VAL A 199 -7.81 15.21 3.98
CA VAL A 199 -7.09 13.93 3.85
C VAL A 199 -7.36 13.31 2.48
N THR A 200 -8.62 13.24 2.05
CA THR A 200 -8.99 12.70 0.73
C THR A 200 -8.32 13.46 -0.42
N GLY A 201 -8.27 14.80 -0.33
CA GLY A 201 -7.58 15.61 -1.32
C GLY A 201 -6.07 15.40 -1.38
N PHE A 202 -5.40 15.34 -0.22
CA PHE A 202 -3.95 15.05 -0.17
C PHE A 202 -3.64 13.62 -0.63
N ARG A 203 -4.52 12.65 -0.33
CA ARG A 203 -4.42 11.27 -0.83
C ARG A 203 -4.42 11.23 -2.35
N TYR A 204 -5.38 11.89 -2.98
CA TYR A 204 -5.44 12.00 -4.43
C TYR A 204 -4.16 12.62 -5.03
N LEU A 205 -3.60 13.65 -4.39
CA LEU A 205 -2.32 14.25 -4.81
C LEU A 205 -1.11 13.32 -4.59
N CYS A 206 -1.14 12.41 -3.62
CA CYS A 206 -0.06 11.46 -3.39
C CYS A 206 -0.10 10.29 -4.38
N GLU A 207 -1.30 9.82 -4.73
CA GLU A 207 -1.52 8.62 -5.54
C GLU A 207 -1.22 8.84 -7.03
N ARG A 208 -1.31 10.08 -7.54
CA ARG A 208 -1.01 10.42 -8.94
C ARG A 208 0.49 10.25 -9.32
N PRO A 209 0.82 10.13 -10.62
CA PRO A 209 2.22 10.10 -11.10
C PRO A 209 3.02 11.36 -10.74
N GLU A 210 2.42 12.54 -10.94
CA GLU A 210 3.00 13.85 -10.63
C GLU A 210 3.02 14.15 -9.13
N GLY A 211 2.76 13.12 -8.30
CA GLY A 211 2.32 13.26 -6.93
C GLY A 211 3.31 13.84 -5.95
N LEU A 212 2.88 13.93 -4.70
CA LEU A 212 3.45 14.76 -3.64
C LEU A 212 4.94 14.52 -3.29
N VAL A 213 5.71 15.61 -3.16
CA VAL A 213 7.13 15.63 -2.73
C VAL A 213 7.33 16.65 -1.60
N PRO A 214 7.28 16.23 -0.33
CA PRO A 214 7.50 17.14 0.79
C PRO A 214 8.99 17.53 0.89
N GLY A 215 9.25 18.66 1.56
CA GLY A 215 10.61 19.22 1.66
C GLY A 215 11.62 18.31 2.36
N ASP A 216 11.19 17.59 3.40
CA ASP A 216 11.93 16.48 3.99
C ASP A 216 11.10 15.18 3.87
N PRO A 217 11.32 14.39 2.81
CA PRO A 217 10.54 13.17 2.56
C PRO A 217 10.77 12.07 3.58
N SER A 218 11.85 12.13 4.37
CA SER A 218 12.21 11.11 5.35
C SER A 218 11.52 11.30 6.70
N SER A 219 11.25 12.56 7.08
CA SER A 219 10.62 12.92 8.35
C SER A 219 9.17 13.39 8.20
N ALA A 220 8.74 13.75 6.98
CA ALA A 220 7.36 14.16 6.73
C ALA A 220 6.36 13.13 7.25
N ALA A 221 5.27 13.64 7.85
CA ALA A 221 4.15 12.83 8.30
C ALA A 221 3.51 12.11 7.10
N LEU A 222 3.11 10.86 7.31
CA LEU A 222 2.32 10.13 6.33
C LEU A 222 0.90 10.67 6.32
N ILE A 223 0.29 10.65 5.14
CA ILE A 223 -1.12 11.01 5.00
C ILE A 223 -1.91 9.86 5.63
N PRO A 224 -2.82 10.11 6.59
CA PRO A 224 -3.62 9.06 7.20
C PRO A 224 -4.44 8.31 6.16
N TRP A 225 -4.64 7.02 6.38
CA TRP A 225 -5.55 6.22 5.54
C TRP A 225 -6.95 6.32 6.14
N GLY A 226 -7.92 6.79 5.35
CA GLY A 226 -9.31 7.01 5.74
C GLY A 226 -9.97 5.76 6.30
#